data_AF-A0A1W2AEX1-F1
#
_entry.id   AF-A0A1W2AEX1-F1
#
_cell.length_a   1.000
_cell.length_b   1.000
_cell.length_c   1.000
_cell.angle_alpha   90.00
_cell.angle_beta   90.00
_cell.angle_gamma   90.00
#
_symmetry.space_group_name_H-M   'P 1'
#
loop_
_entity.id
_entity.type
_entity.pdbx_description
1 polymer ?
#
loop_
_entity_poly.entity_id
_entity_poly.type
_entity_poly.pdbx_seq_one_letter_code
_entity_poly.pdbx_strand_id
1 'polypeptide(L)'
;MELLARQCALLHDHGMTAFVLPPTIAELIAARNNVRDHYAQKLRTLGSTAELAFTLDGNLIGDLGEALAADLFDIKLVETKSHEAIDGYAPDGRSVQVKATGTGRGPAFRQTETRADHLIFLDLDLERAVGEVVYNGPEHYAVALLPTVFTGQRSLTRRQIRIADGFVRPEERLPLRHALEAPKPE
;
A
#
# COMPACT_ATOMS: atom_id res chain seq x y z
N MET A 1 -14.37 20.36 3.02
CA MET A 1 -13.10 21.09 2.88
C MET A 1 -12.33 21.17 4.19
N GLU A 2 -12.92 21.69 5.27
CA GLU A 2 -12.25 21.76 6.59
C GLU A 2 -11.97 20.39 7.24
N LEU A 3 -12.78 19.37 6.90
CA LEU A 3 -12.63 18.01 7.42
C LEU A 3 -11.39 17.30 6.87
N LEU A 4 -11.06 17.47 5.58
CA LEU A 4 -9.88 16.87 4.93
C LEU A 4 -8.57 17.50 5.44
N ALA A 5 -8.55 18.83 5.58
CA ALA A 5 -7.41 19.55 6.13
C ALA A 5 -7.11 19.17 7.59
N ARG A 6 -8.16 18.98 8.41
CA ARG A 6 -8.02 18.46 9.79
C ARG A 6 -7.55 17.00 9.82
N GLN A 7 -7.85 16.23 8.77
CA GLN A 7 -7.46 14.83 8.65
C GLN A 7 -5.97 14.65 8.38
N CYS A 8 -5.35 15.54 7.61
CA CYS A 8 -3.90 15.56 7.39
C CYS A 8 -3.10 15.99 8.63
N ALA A 9 -3.63 16.91 9.45
CA ALA A 9 -2.95 17.40 10.64
C ALA A 9 -2.84 16.37 11.79
N LEU A 10 -3.69 15.32 11.78
CA LEU A 10 -3.71 14.28 12.81
C LEU A 10 -2.80 13.06 12.50
N LEU A 11 -2.12 13.04 11.35
CA LEU A 11 -1.32 11.89 10.90
C LEU A 11 0.19 12.01 11.23
N HIS A 12 0.59 13.07 11.94
CA HIS A 12 2.01 13.36 12.22
C HIS A 12 2.61 12.66 13.46
N ASP A 13 1.92 11.71 14.09
CA ASP A 13 2.45 11.03 15.27
C ASP A 13 2.93 9.60 14.90
N HIS A 14 4.24 9.39 15.05
CA HIS A 14 4.98 8.10 14.95
C HIS A 14 5.49 7.64 13.58
N GLY A 15 6.17 8.49 12.81
CA GLY A 15 6.96 8.04 11.64
C GLY A 15 6.15 7.39 10.50
N MET A 16 4.82 7.42 10.58
CA MET A 16 3.88 6.94 9.58
C MET A 16 3.67 8.04 8.55
N THR A 17 4.11 7.81 7.31
CA THR A 17 3.85 8.78 6.22
C THR A 17 2.51 8.44 5.58
N ALA A 18 1.45 9.12 6.02
CA ALA A 18 0.17 9.05 5.37
C ALA A 18 0.08 10.01 4.17
N PHE A 19 -0.73 9.65 3.18
CA PHE A 19 -0.86 10.39 1.93
C PHE A 19 -2.27 10.40 1.37
N VAL A 20 -2.59 11.44 0.58
CA VAL A 20 -3.81 11.47 -0.22
C VAL A 20 -3.54 10.74 -1.53
N LEU A 21 -4.47 9.88 -1.96
CA LEU A 21 -4.33 9.19 -3.24
C LEU A 21 -4.53 10.18 -4.40
N PRO A 22 -3.79 10.03 -5.53
CA PRO A 22 -3.99 10.83 -6.73
C PRO A 22 -5.46 10.89 -7.16
N PRO A 23 -5.95 12.00 -7.73
CA PRO A 23 -7.37 12.16 -8.11
C PRO A 23 -7.91 11.01 -8.96
N THR A 24 -7.11 10.49 -9.89
CA THR A 24 -7.48 9.35 -10.75
C THR A 24 -7.77 8.07 -9.96
N ILE A 25 -6.99 7.79 -8.90
CA ILE A 25 -7.21 6.65 -8.00
C ILE A 25 -8.39 6.94 -7.07
N ALA A 26 -8.52 8.16 -6.57
CA ALA A 26 -9.63 8.58 -5.72
C ALA A 26 -10.99 8.47 -6.44
N GLU A 27 -11.04 8.82 -7.72
CA GLU A 27 -12.23 8.67 -8.57
C GLU A 27 -12.62 7.20 -8.77
N LEU A 28 -11.65 6.31 -9.01
CA LEU A 28 -11.88 4.87 -9.09
C LEU A 28 -12.48 4.33 -7.78
N ILE A 29 -11.92 4.76 -6.64
CA ILE A 29 -12.41 4.38 -5.31
C ILE A 29 -13.83 4.90 -5.09
N ALA A 30 -14.10 6.16 -5.43
CA ALA A 30 -15.43 6.74 -5.31
C ALA A 30 -16.45 5.98 -6.17
N ALA A 31 -16.10 5.61 -7.40
CA ALA A 31 -16.94 4.79 -8.27
C ALA A 31 -17.24 3.42 -7.64
N ARG A 32 -16.22 2.75 -7.08
CA ARG A 32 -16.41 1.47 -6.36
C ARG A 32 -17.38 1.65 -5.18
N ASN A 33 -17.22 2.70 -4.39
CA ASN A 33 -18.04 2.96 -3.21
C ASN A 33 -19.50 3.25 -3.59
N ASN A 34 -19.72 3.99 -4.68
CA ASN A 34 -21.05 4.22 -5.23
C ASN A 34 -21.76 2.91 -5.63
N VAL A 35 -21.03 1.98 -6.27
CA VAL A 35 -21.58 0.66 -6.63
C VAL A 35 -21.94 -0.14 -5.37
N ARG A 36 -21.04 -0.17 -4.38
CA ARG A 36 -21.30 -0.85 -3.10
C ARG A 36 -22.57 -0.31 -2.44
N ASP A 37 -22.66 1.01 -2.30
CA ASP A 37 -23.74 1.65 -1.55
C ASP A 37 -25.09 1.47 -2.27
N HIS A 38 -25.08 1.54 -3.62
CA HIS A 38 -26.25 1.24 -4.44
C HIS A 38 -26.79 -0.18 -4.17
N TYR A 39 -25.93 -1.20 -4.24
CA TYR A 39 -26.36 -2.58 -4.04
C TYR A 39 -26.66 -2.90 -2.57
N ALA A 40 -25.97 -2.28 -1.62
CA ALA A 40 -26.31 -2.39 -0.20
C ALA A 40 -27.74 -1.86 0.06
N GLN A 41 -28.10 -0.73 -0.54
CA GLN A 41 -29.45 -0.20 -0.44
C GLN A 41 -30.46 -1.14 -1.10
N LYS A 42 -30.15 -1.68 -2.28
CA LYS A 42 -31.02 -2.64 -2.97
C LYS A 42 -31.28 -3.88 -2.13
N LEU A 43 -30.25 -4.47 -1.52
CA LEU A 43 -30.37 -5.66 -0.67
C LEU A 43 -31.24 -5.39 0.56
N ARG A 44 -31.09 -4.23 1.20
CA ARG A 44 -31.97 -3.80 2.31
C ARG A 44 -33.43 -3.72 1.88
N THR A 45 -33.73 -3.16 0.70
CA THR A 45 -35.12 -3.11 0.20
C THR A 45 -35.72 -4.49 -0.10
N LEU A 46 -34.87 -5.49 -0.34
CA LEU A 46 -35.28 -6.88 -0.52
C LEU A 46 -35.38 -7.67 0.80
N GLY A 47 -35.17 -7.02 1.95
CA GLY A 47 -35.13 -7.68 3.26
C GLY A 47 -33.91 -8.59 3.47
N SER A 48 -32.87 -8.45 2.63
CA SER A 48 -31.64 -9.22 2.75
C SER A 48 -30.67 -8.57 3.74
N THR A 49 -29.97 -9.40 4.52
CA THR A 49 -28.88 -9.01 5.43
C THR A 49 -27.50 -9.26 4.81
N ALA A 50 -27.43 -9.67 3.55
CA ALA A 50 -26.16 -9.94 2.88
C ALA A 50 -25.35 -8.65 2.68
N GLU A 51 -24.04 -8.74 2.87
CA GLU A 51 -23.09 -7.65 2.63
C GLU A 51 -22.17 -8.02 1.47
N LEU A 52 -22.19 -7.19 0.43
CA LEU A 52 -21.26 -7.29 -0.69
C LEU A 52 -20.13 -6.29 -0.47
N ALA A 53 -18.92 -6.79 -0.25
CA ALA A 53 -17.79 -5.94 0.12
C ALA A 53 -17.25 -5.09 -1.05
N PHE A 54 -17.48 -5.52 -2.30
CA PHE A 54 -16.94 -4.88 -3.52
C PHE A 54 -15.44 -4.55 -3.39
N THR A 55 -14.64 -5.48 -2.85
CA THR A 55 -13.19 -5.30 -2.76
C THR A 55 -12.59 -5.25 -4.14
N LEU A 56 -11.62 -4.36 -4.37
CA LEU A 56 -10.76 -4.45 -5.54
C LEU A 56 -9.94 -5.74 -5.44
N ASP A 57 -9.73 -6.42 -6.56
CA ASP A 57 -8.95 -7.64 -6.58
C ASP A 57 -7.46 -7.36 -6.31
N GLY A 58 -6.72 -8.41 -5.95
CA GLY A 58 -5.32 -8.28 -5.54
C GLY A 58 -4.38 -7.82 -6.65
N ASN A 59 -4.70 -8.07 -7.92
CA ASN A 59 -3.84 -7.63 -9.02
C ASN A 59 -3.97 -6.12 -9.21
N LEU A 60 -5.20 -5.61 -9.24
CA LEU A 60 -5.43 -4.16 -9.32
C LEU A 60 -4.82 -3.42 -8.13
N ILE A 61 -4.95 -3.96 -6.91
CA ILE A 61 -4.29 -3.35 -5.73
C ILE A 61 -2.76 -3.37 -5.87
N GLY A 62 -2.19 -4.45 -6.43
CA GLY A 62 -0.76 -4.53 -6.74
C GLY A 62 -0.32 -3.46 -7.72
N ASP A 63 -1.00 -3.35 -8.87
CA ASP A 63 -0.69 -2.36 -9.91
C ASP A 63 -0.82 -0.92 -9.38
N LEU A 64 -1.83 -0.62 -8.55
CA LEU A 64 -1.95 0.67 -7.87
C LEU A 64 -0.79 0.93 -6.92
N GLY A 65 -0.34 -0.09 -6.19
CA GLY A 65 0.83 -0.01 -5.31
C GLY A 65 2.12 0.33 -6.08
N GLU A 66 2.37 -0.37 -7.18
CA GLU A 66 3.53 -0.12 -8.05
C GLU A 66 3.50 1.30 -8.66
N ALA A 67 2.35 1.74 -9.16
CA ALA A 67 2.18 3.09 -9.69
C ALA A 67 2.45 4.17 -8.62
N LEU A 68 1.89 3.99 -7.41
CA LEU A 68 2.14 4.89 -6.28
C LEU A 68 3.61 4.87 -5.85
N ALA A 69 4.30 3.72 -5.90
CA ALA A 69 5.72 3.66 -5.58
C ALA A 69 6.57 4.41 -6.63
N ALA A 70 6.21 4.31 -7.91
CA ALA A 70 6.83 5.10 -8.97
C ALA A 70 6.69 6.61 -8.72
N ASP A 71 5.48 7.07 -8.34
CA ASP A 71 5.21 8.48 -8.05
C ASP A 71 5.88 8.96 -6.75
N LEU A 72 5.85 8.17 -5.68
CA LEU A 72 6.31 8.61 -4.36
C LEU A 72 7.83 8.56 -4.20
N PHE A 73 8.49 7.59 -4.85
CA PHE A 73 9.90 7.27 -4.60
C PHE A 73 10.76 7.24 -5.87
N ASP A 74 10.22 7.68 -7.02
CA ASP A 74 10.87 7.61 -8.35
C ASP A 74 11.31 6.17 -8.70
N ILE A 75 10.51 5.15 -8.34
CA ILE A 75 10.82 3.76 -8.68
C ILE A 75 10.68 3.56 -10.20
N LYS A 76 11.77 3.13 -10.83
CA LYS A 76 11.75 2.68 -12.21
C LYS A 76 11.31 1.22 -12.28
N LEU A 77 10.06 0.99 -12.65
CA LEU A 77 9.48 -0.34 -12.80
C LEU A 77 10.14 -1.13 -13.93
N VAL A 78 10.26 -2.45 -13.77
CA VAL A 78 10.83 -3.34 -14.80
C VAL A 78 9.79 -3.68 -15.88
N GLU A 79 10.24 -3.85 -17.13
CA GLU A 79 9.35 -4.12 -18.27
C GLU A 79 8.70 -5.52 -18.23
N THR A 80 9.28 -6.46 -17.49
CA THR A 80 8.82 -7.85 -17.43
C THR A 80 8.71 -8.30 -15.98
N LYS A 81 7.57 -8.90 -15.59
CA LYS A 81 7.34 -9.59 -14.30
C LYS A 81 8.21 -10.85 -14.13
N SER A 82 9.33 -10.97 -14.84
CA SER A 82 10.19 -12.16 -14.94
C SER A 82 11.06 -12.40 -13.71
N HIS A 83 11.22 -11.39 -12.84
CA HIS A 83 11.86 -11.56 -11.54
C HIS A 83 10.78 -11.62 -10.46
N GLU A 84 10.49 -12.81 -9.93
CA GLU A 84 9.35 -13.09 -9.04
C GLU A 84 9.26 -12.21 -7.77
N ALA A 85 10.28 -11.40 -7.47
CA ALA A 85 10.37 -10.56 -6.28
C ALA A 85 10.93 -9.15 -6.51
N ILE A 86 11.20 -8.73 -7.75
CA ILE A 86 11.73 -7.39 -8.06
C ILE A 86 10.77 -6.69 -9.00
N ASP A 87 10.12 -5.64 -8.51
CA ASP A 87 9.14 -4.85 -9.26
C ASP A 87 9.79 -3.62 -9.92
N GLY A 88 10.90 -3.13 -9.38
CA GLY A 88 11.63 -2.00 -9.94
C GLY A 88 12.97 -1.71 -9.28
N TYR A 89 13.55 -0.57 -9.65
CA TYR A 89 14.80 -0.06 -9.09
C TYR A 89 14.63 1.37 -8.59
N ALA A 90 15.17 1.65 -7.41
CA ALA A 90 15.25 2.99 -6.87
C ALA A 90 16.32 3.84 -7.60
N PRO A 91 16.28 5.18 -7.47
CA PRO A 91 17.28 6.06 -8.09
C PRO A 91 18.73 5.81 -7.67
N ASP A 92 18.94 5.23 -6.48
CA ASP A 92 20.27 4.83 -5.98
C ASP A 92 20.71 3.43 -6.43
N GLY A 93 19.90 2.76 -7.25
CA GLY A 93 20.21 1.46 -7.85
C GLY A 93 19.72 0.25 -7.05
N ARG A 94 19.18 0.42 -5.83
CA ARG A 94 18.61 -0.70 -5.06
C ARG A 94 17.45 -1.35 -5.81
N SER A 95 17.41 -2.68 -5.81
CA SER A 95 16.23 -3.42 -6.26
C SER A 95 15.09 -3.28 -5.25
N VAL A 96 13.86 -3.12 -5.75
CA VAL A 96 12.68 -2.81 -4.94
C VAL A 96 11.57 -3.82 -5.20
N GLN A 97 11.02 -4.36 -4.12
CA GLN A 97 9.72 -5.02 -4.12
C GLN A 97 8.66 -4.07 -3.58
N VAL A 98 7.52 -3.98 -4.26
CA VAL A 98 6.37 -3.21 -3.84
C VAL A 98 5.25 -4.17 -3.45
N LYS A 99 4.63 -3.89 -2.30
CA LYS A 99 3.43 -4.58 -1.85
C LYS A 99 2.39 -3.55 -1.43
N ALA A 100 1.13 -3.85 -1.71
CA ALA A 100 0.02 -3.03 -1.28
C ALA A 100 -1.11 -3.87 -0.72
N THR A 101 -1.93 -3.26 0.14
CA THR A 101 -3.17 -3.84 0.64
C THR A 101 -4.27 -2.79 0.60
N GLY A 102 -5.50 -3.22 0.31
CA GLY A 102 -6.72 -2.41 0.49
C GLY A 102 -7.61 -2.92 1.63
N THR A 103 -7.07 -3.80 2.48
CA THR A 103 -7.85 -4.55 3.48
C THR A 103 -7.28 -4.42 4.90
N GLY A 104 -6.21 -3.64 5.09
CA GLY A 104 -5.49 -3.53 6.36
C GLY A 104 -4.70 -4.79 6.77
N ARG A 105 -4.71 -5.85 5.93
CA ARG A 105 -3.89 -7.05 6.13
C ARG A 105 -2.45 -6.78 5.74
N GLY A 106 -1.50 -7.42 6.42
CA GLY A 106 -0.08 -7.24 6.12
C GLY A 106 0.36 -7.93 4.82
N PRO A 107 1.61 -7.69 4.40
CA PRO A 107 2.13 -8.14 3.13
C PRO A 107 2.31 -9.65 3.08
N ALA A 108 2.12 -10.21 1.89
CA ALA A 108 2.30 -11.62 1.63
C ALA A 108 3.54 -11.91 0.79
N PHE A 109 4.26 -12.95 1.19
CA PHE A 109 5.54 -13.37 0.63
C PHE A 109 5.45 -14.82 0.18
N ARG A 110 6.19 -15.14 -0.88
CA ARG A 110 6.47 -16.51 -1.31
C ARG A 110 7.92 -16.84 -0.96
N GLN A 111 8.20 -18.12 -0.80
CA GLN A 111 9.59 -18.55 -0.64
C GLN A 111 10.27 -18.53 -2.02
N THR A 112 11.08 -17.51 -2.28
CA THR A 112 11.81 -17.31 -3.53
C THR A 112 13.32 -17.23 -3.26
N GLU A 113 14.13 -17.63 -4.24
CA GLU A 113 15.59 -17.48 -4.18
C GLU A 113 16.03 -16.03 -4.46
N THR A 114 15.25 -15.31 -5.27
CA THR A 114 15.45 -13.88 -5.54
C THR A 114 14.76 -13.04 -4.48
N ARG A 115 15.49 -12.04 -3.95
CA ARG A 115 15.05 -11.06 -2.96
C ARG A 115 15.40 -9.67 -3.41
N ALA A 116 14.56 -8.71 -3.08
CA ALA A 116 14.85 -7.31 -3.35
C ALA A 116 15.73 -6.75 -2.22
N ASP A 117 16.56 -5.76 -2.54
CA ASP A 117 17.32 -5.05 -1.51
C ASP A 117 16.37 -4.31 -0.56
N HIS A 118 15.26 -3.81 -1.11
CA HIS A 118 14.33 -2.91 -0.45
C HIS A 118 12.88 -3.34 -0.63
N LEU A 119 12.07 -3.15 0.41
CA LEU A 119 10.63 -3.36 0.39
C LEU A 119 9.91 -2.04 0.64
N ILE A 120 8.89 -1.76 -0.18
CA ILE A 120 7.88 -0.74 0.06
C ILE A 120 6.56 -1.47 0.34
N PHE A 121 5.93 -1.19 1.47
CA PHE A 121 4.59 -1.70 1.78
C PHE A 121 3.61 -0.55 2.04
N LEU A 122 2.54 -0.52 1.26
CA LEU A 122 1.49 0.49 1.32
C LEU A 122 0.17 -0.09 1.84
N ASP A 123 -0.50 0.62 2.74
CA ASP A 123 -1.88 0.32 3.17
C ASP A 123 -2.81 1.41 2.62
N LEU A 124 -3.73 1.01 1.75
CA LEU A 124 -4.65 1.90 1.05
C LEU A 124 -6.02 1.86 1.74
N ASP A 125 -6.43 2.98 2.33
CA ASP A 125 -7.78 3.18 2.84
C ASP A 125 -8.70 3.54 1.67
N LEU A 126 -9.36 2.50 1.15
CA LEU A 126 -10.30 2.60 0.04
C LEU A 126 -11.65 3.22 0.43
N GLU A 127 -11.85 3.62 1.68
CA GLU A 127 -13.04 4.37 2.10
C GLU A 127 -12.76 5.86 2.08
N ARG A 128 -11.54 6.24 2.48
CA ARG A 128 -11.13 7.64 2.66
C ARG A 128 -10.24 8.16 1.54
N ALA A 129 -9.89 7.32 0.58
CA ALA A 129 -8.97 7.62 -0.52
C ALA A 129 -7.62 8.19 -0.01
N VAL A 130 -7.09 7.57 1.04
CA VAL A 130 -5.78 7.86 1.60
C VAL A 130 -4.92 6.61 1.62
N GLY A 131 -3.61 6.78 1.59
CA GLY A 131 -2.64 5.70 1.74
C GLY A 131 -1.73 5.93 2.95
N GLU A 132 -1.07 4.87 3.40
CA GLU A 132 -0.05 4.89 4.42
C GLU A 132 1.18 4.14 3.92
N VAL A 133 2.37 4.75 4.01
CA VAL A 133 3.63 4.02 3.90
C VAL A 133 3.87 3.29 5.22
N VAL A 134 3.50 2.01 5.28
CA VAL A 134 3.63 1.17 6.49
C VAL A 134 5.04 0.62 6.65
N TYR A 135 5.75 0.42 5.54
CA TYR A 135 7.15 -0.01 5.52
C TYR A 135 7.88 0.61 4.34
N ASN A 136 9.08 1.13 4.58
CA ASN A 136 10.00 1.65 3.57
C ASN A 136 11.42 1.39 4.08
N GLY A 137 12.01 0.26 3.71
CA GLY A 137 13.31 -0.17 4.24
C GLY A 137 13.85 -1.46 3.59
N PRO A 138 14.99 -1.98 4.07
CA PRO A 138 15.57 -3.21 3.55
C PRO A 138 14.63 -4.41 3.68
N GLU A 139 14.45 -5.25 2.66
CA GLU A 139 13.46 -6.35 2.71
C GLU A 139 13.73 -7.34 3.85
N HIS A 140 15.01 -7.55 4.19
CA HIS A 140 15.44 -8.59 5.11
C HIS A 140 14.87 -8.44 6.53
N TYR A 141 14.59 -7.22 7.02
CA TYR A 141 13.97 -7.04 8.34
C TYR A 141 12.54 -7.59 8.39
N ALA A 142 11.77 -7.44 7.31
CA ALA A 142 10.43 -8.00 7.22
C ALA A 142 10.46 -9.52 7.11
N VAL A 143 11.30 -10.05 6.22
CA VAL A 143 11.38 -11.50 5.97
C VAL A 143 11.95 -12.27 7.16
N ALA A 144 12.79 -11.65 8.00
CA ALA A 144 13.28 -12.26 9.23
C ALA A 144 12.16 -12.60 10.24
N LEU A 145 10.96 -12.03 10.09
CA LEU A 145 9.78 -12.36 10.91
C LEU A 145 8.92 -13.49 10.35
N LEU A 146 9.27 -14.02 9.17
CA LEU A 146 8.66 -15.22 8.60
C LEU A 146 9.38 -16.48 9.10
N PRO A 147 8.71 -17.66 9.10
CA PRO A 147 9.40 -18.93 9.29
C PRO A 147 10.52 -19.10 8.26
N THR A 148 11.65 -19.70 8.66
CA THR A 148 12.81 -19.92 7.78
C THR A 148 12.46 -20.69 6.51
N VAL A 149 11.50 -21.62 6.60
CA VAL A 149 10.99 -22.43 5.48
C VAL A 149 9.47 -22.48 5.56
N PHE A 150 8.79 -22.23 4.44
CA PHE A 150 7.34 -22.34 4.33
C PHE A 150 6.89 -22.62 2.91
N THR A 151 5.84 -23.43 2.74
CA THR A 151 5.26 -23.69 1.43
C THR A 151 4.20 -22.66 1.07
N GLY A 152 4.09 -22.37 -0.23
CA GLY A 152 3.10 -21.44 -0.76
C GLY A 152 3.35 -20.00 -0.33
N GLN A 153 2.27 -19.32 0.08
CA GLN A 153 2.30 -17.92 0.48
C GLN A 153 2.11 -17.78 1.99
N ARG A 154 2.93 -16.93 2.62
CA ARG A 154 2.77 -16.54 4.02
C ARG A 154 2.68 -15.03 4.14
N SER A 155 1.80 -14.58 5.01
CA SER A 155 1.63 -13.14 5.25
C SER A 155 2.21 -12.77 6.60
N LEU A 156 2.88 -11.63 6.66
CA LEU A 156 3.10 -10.95 7.91
C LEU A 156 1.78 -10.32 8.36
N THR A 157 1.52 -10.32 9.65
CA THR A 157 0.44 -9.50 10.22
C THR A 157 0.82 -8.01 10.13
N ARG A 158 -0.18 -7.12 10.20
CA ARG A 158 0.05 -5.66 10.26
C ARG A 158 0.97 -5.29 11.43
N ARG A 159 0.84 -5.98 12.56
CA ARG A 159 1.72 -5.80 13.72
C ARG A 159 3.17 -6.20 13.42
N GLN A 160 3.39 -7.35 12.78
CA GLN A 160 4.74 -7.81 12.45
C GLN A 160 5.45 -6.87 11.47
N ILE A 161 4.77 -6.40 10.41
CA ILE A 161 5.42 -5.47 9.48
C ILE A 161 5.75 -4.12 10.14
N ARG A 162 4.93 -3.62 11.08
CA ARG A 162 5.28 -2.44 11.88
C ARG A 162 6.44 -2.69 12.84
N ILE A 163 6.56 -3.89 13.40
CA ILE A 163 7.75 -4.29 14.18
C ILE A 163 8.99 -4.26 13.29
N ALA A 164 8.89 -4.80 12.08
CA ALA A 164 9.98 -4.75 11.10
C ALA A 164 10.37 -3.31 10.78
N ASP A 165 9.40 -2.42 10.56
CA ASP A 165 9.62 -1.00 10.27
C ASP A 165 10.40 -0.28 11.38
N GLY A 166 10.18 -0.68 12.65
CA GLY A 166 10.92 -0.15 13.80
C GLY A 166 12.42 -0.46 13.81
N PHE A 167 12.88 -1.43 13.00
CA PHE A 167 14.31 -1.70 12.81
C PHE A 167 14.96 -0.87 11.70
N VAL A 168 14.15 -0.25 10.83
CA VAL A 168 14.65 0.50 9.68
C VAL A 168 15.20 1.84 10.12
N ARG A 169 16.48 2.08 9.85
CA ARG A 169 17.13 3.36 10.17
C ARG A 169 16.70 4.44 9.18
N PRO A 170 16.67 5.73 9.58
CA PRO A 170 16.29 6.83 8.68
C PRO A 170 17.07 6.84 7.35
N GLU A 171 18.38 6.58 7.39
CA GLU A 171 19.26 6.56 6.23
C GLU A 171 19.02 5.36 5.29
N GLU A 172 18.36 4.30 5.77
CA GLU A 172 18.01 3.14 4.95
C GLU A 172 16.71 3.38 4.17
N ARG A 173 15.90 4.36 4.56
CA ARG A 173 14.61 4.66 3.89
C ARG A 173 14.84 5.36 2.56
N LEU A 174 14.01 5.04 1.57
CA LEU A 174 13.97 5.83 0.34
C LEU A 174 13.32 7.19 0.62
N PRO A 175 13.88 8.31 0.12
CA PRO A 175 13.30 9.62 0.32
C PRO A 175 11.99 9.76 -0.46
N LEU A 176 11.00 10.42 0.13
CA LEU A 176 9.79 10.82 -0.57
C LEU A 176 10.15 11.96 -1.54
N ARG A 177 9.91 11.74 -2.82
CA ARG A 177 10.32 12.63 -3.92
C ARG A 177 9.22 13.64 -4.26
N HIS A 178 7.97 13.18 -4.24
CA HIS A 178 6.81 14.03 -4.43
C HIS A 178 6.15 14.35 -3.09
N ALA A 179 6.13 15.65 -2.76
CA ALA A 179 5.33 16.15 -1.65
C ALA A 179 3.86 15.87 -1.95
N LEU A 180 3.18 15.30 -0.97
CA LEU A 180 1.75 15.06 -0.99
C LEU A 180 1.09 16.41 -0.81
N GLU A 181 0.95 17.17 -1.89
CA GLU A 181 0.27 18.46 -1.83
C GLU A 181 -1.18 18.20 -1.43
N ALA A 182 -1.54 18.61 -0.21
CA ALA A 182 -2.93 18.83 0.11
C ALA A 182 -3.49 19.84 -0.91
N PRO A 183 -4.70 19.64 -1.44
CA PRO A 183 -5.25 20.53 -2.46
C PRO A 183 -5.25 21.98 -1.95
N LYS A 184 -4.70 22.90 -2.75
CA LYS A 184 -4.76 24.34 -2.47
C LYS A 184 -6.23 24.75 -2.41
N PRO A 185 -6.68 25.45 -1.36
CA PRO A 185 -8.01 26.04 -1.37
C PRO A 185 -8.08 27.11 -2.46
N GLU A 186 -9.10 27.04 -3.31
CA GLU A 186 -9.56 28.18 -4.13
C GLU A 186 -10.18 29.28 -3.25
#